data_AF-A0A377B3Y6-F1
#
_entry.id   AF-A0A377B3Y6-F1
#
_cell.length_a   1.000
_cell.length_b   1.000
_cell.length_c   1.000
_cell.angle_alpha   90.00
_cell.angle_beta   90.00
_cell.angle_gamma   90.00
#
_symmetry.space_group_name_H-M   'P 1'
#
loop_
_entity.id
_entity.type
_entity.pdbx_description
1 polymer ?
#
loop_
_entity_poly.entity_id
_entity_poly.type
_entity_poly.pdbx_seq_one_letter_code
_entity_poly.pdbx_strand_id
1 'polypeptide(L)' 'MTYMMEDSRTIPSVLTALFCARSIERIGDRCQNICEFIFYYVKGQDFRHVGGDELDKLLAGKR' A
#
# COMPACT_ATOMS: atom_id res chain seq x y z
N MET A 1 12.21 -2.54 -21.03
CA MET A 1 11.75 -2.94 -22.38
C MET A 1 12.85 -3.59 -23.21
N THR A 2 14.12 -3.19 -23.06
CA THR A 2 15.26 -3.74 -23.81
C THR A 2 15.40 -5.26 -23.67
N TYR A 3 15.42 -5.84 -22.46
CA TYR A 3 15.53 -7.30 -22.29
C TYR A 3 14.36 -8.13 -22.87
N MET A 4 13.14 -7.59 -22.87
CA MET A 4 11.96 -8.27 -23.44
C MET A 4 11.91 -8.18 -24.97
N MET A 5 12.51 -7.13 -25.55
CA MET A 5 12.64 -6.94 -27.00
C MET A 5 13.86 -7.67 -27.57
N GLU A 6 14.90 -7.85 -26.76
CA GLU A 6 16.13 -8.57 -27.11
C GLU A 6 15.91 -10.09 -27.15
N ASP A 7 15.06 -10.64 -26.28
CA ASP A 7 14.54 -12.00 -26.39
C ASP A 7 13.06 -12.08 -25.99
N SER A 8 12.18 -12.17 -27.00
CA SER A 8 10.72 -12.27 -26.86
C SER A 8 10.26 -13.43 -25.96
N ARG A 9 11.08 -14.47 -25.80
CA ARG A 9 10.77 -15.62 -24.93
C ARG A 9 10.80 -15.28 -23.44
N THR A 10 11.37 -14.15 -23.06
CA THR A 10 11.43 -13.68 -21.66
C THR A 10 10.14 -12.99 -21.20
N ILE A 11 9.28 -12.59 -22.15
CA ILE A 11 8.03 -11.85 -21.88
C ILE A 11 7.12 -12.59 -20.87
N PRO A 12 6.86 -13.91 -21.00
CA PRO A 12 5.99 -14.63 -20.07
C PRO A 12 6.51 -14.60 -18.62
N SER A 13 7.83 -14.74 -18.42
CA SER A 13 8.45 -14.73 -17.09
C SER A 13 8.31 -13.37 -16.41
N VAL A 14 8.53 -12.28 -17.15
CA VAL A 14 8.36 -10.92 -16.63
C VAL A 14 6.89 -10.63 -16.30
N LEU A 15 5.94 -11.13 -17.12
CA LEU A 15 4.50 -11.00 -16.82
C LEU A 15 4.13 -11.73 -15.53
N THR A 16 4.66 -12.93 -15.29
CA THR A 16 4.46 -13.63 -14.01
C THR A 16 4.94 -12.80 -12.82
N ALA A 17 6.15 -12.22 -12.91
CA ALA A 17 6.67 -11.35 -11.86
C ALA A 17 5.79 -10.11 -11.63
N LEU A 18 5.28 -9.49 -12.70
CA LEU A 18 4.34 -8.37 -12.62
C LEU A 18 3.01 -8.76 -11.94
N PHE A 19 2.49 -9.97 -12.20
CA PHE A 19 1.28 -10.45 -11.53
C PHE A 19 1.52 -10.73 -10.04
N CYS A 20 2.70 -11.23 -9.67
CA CYS A 20 3.10 -11.36 -8.26
C CYS A 20 3.17 -9.98 -7.59
N ALA A 21 3.86 -9.02 -8.21
CA ALA A 21 3.96 -7.65 -7.68
C ALA A 21 2.58 -6.99 -7.50
N ARG A 22 1.70 -7.12 -8.50
CA ARG A 22 0.31 -6.64 -8.40
C ARG A 22 -0.45 -7.30 -7.26
N SER A 23 -0.27 -8.61 -7.06
CA SER A 23 -0.95 -9.32 -5.96
C SER A 23 -0.50 -8.80 -4.60
N ILE A 24 0.79 -8.48 -4.44
CA ILE A 24 1.35 -7.90 -3.22
C ILE A 24 0.81 -6.50 -2.98
N GLU A 25 0.73 -5.65 -4.01
CA GLU A 25 0.15 -4.30 -3.89
C GLU A 25 -1.30 -4.35 -3.39
N ARG A 26 -2.14 -5.23 -3.96
CA ARG A 26 -3.52 -5.43 -3.49
C ARG A 26 -3.62 -5.92 -2.04
N ILE A 27 -2.66 -6.73 -1.57
CA ILE A 27 -2.58 -7.15 -0.17
C ILE A 27 -2.22 -5.94 0.70
N GLY A 28 -1.27 -5.12 0.28
CA GLY A 28 -0.90 -3.86 0.94
C GLY A 28 -2.10 -2.93 1.11
N ASP A 29 -2.86 -2.70 0.04
CA ASP A 29 -4.06 -1.86 0.08
C ASP A 29 -5.14 -2.41 1.03
N ARG A 30 -5.32 -3.73 1.07
CA ARG A 30 -6.23 -4.37 2.05
C ARG A 30 -5.76 -4.15 3.48
N CYS A 31 -4.46 -4.29 3.75
CA CYS A 31 -3.89 -4.04 5.06
C CYS A 31 -4.08 -2.59 5.49
N GLN A 32 -3.81 -1.63 4.60
CA GLN A 32 -4.04 -0.20 4.82
C GLN A 32 -5.50 0.07 5.25
N ASN A 33 -6.46 -0.46 4.49
CA ASN A 33 -7.89 -0.29 4.81
C ASN A 33 -8.27 -0.86 6.19
N ILE A 34 -7.71 -2.00 6.59
CA ILE A 34 -7.94 -2.58 7.92
C ILE A 34 -7.32 -1.69 9.01
N CYS A 35 -6.10 -1.21 8.80
CA CYS A 35 -5.42 -0.32 9.75
C CYS A 35 -6.17 0.99 9.94
N GLU A 36 -6.70 1.59 8.87
CA GLU A 36 -7.56 2.77 8.94
C GLU A 36 -8.80 2.53 9.82
N PHE A 37 -9.45 1.37 9.66
CA PHE A 37 -10.63 1.02 10.46
C PHE A 37 -10.28 0.86 11.95
N ILE A 38 -9.17 0.18 12.25
CA ILE A 38 -8.69 0.03 13.64
C ILE A 38 -8.33 1.38 14.23
N PHE A 39 -7.64 2.25 13.48
CA PHE A 39 -7.29 3.59 13.91
C PHE A 39 -8.54 4.41 14.26
N TYR A 40 -9.54 4.40 13.37
CA TYR A 40 -10.83 5.04 13.61
C TYR A 40 -11.49 4.50 14.88
N TYR A 41 -11.48 3.18 15.11
CA TYR A 41 -12.08 2.58 16.30
C TYR A 41 -11.37 3.00 17.60
N VAL A 42 -10.05 3.16 17.59
CA VAL A 42 -9.26 3.50 18.79
C VAL A 42 -9.24 5.01 19.06
N LYS A 43 -9.17 5.84 18.03
CA LYS A 43 -9.00 7.31 18.14
C LYS A 43 -10.30 8.08 17.94
N GLY A 44 -11.32 7.47 17.34
CA GLY A 44 -12.59 8.11 17.00
C GLY A 44 -12.51 9.11 15.85
N GLN A 45 -11.41 9.10 15.08
CA GLN A 45 -11.12 10.08 14.02
C GLN A 45 -10.76 9.35 12.73
N ASP A 46 -11.23 9.86 11.58
CA ASP A 46 -11.03 9.25 10.27
C ASP A 46 -9.67 9.64 9.69
N PHE A 47 -8.80 8.65 9.50
CA PHE A 47 -7.42 8.81 9.02
C PHE A 47 -7.29 9.58 7.69
N ARG A 48 -8.31 9.56 6.82
CA ARG A 48 -8.26 10.18 5.48
C ARG A 48 -8.51 11.68 5.48
N HIS A 49 -9.03 12.20 6.60
CA HIS A 49 -9.43 13.60 6.74
C HIS A 49 -8.53 14.36 7.73
N VAL A 50 -7.56 13.66 8.34
CA VAL A 50 -6.56 14.30 9.20
C VAL A 50 -5.41 14.77 8.33
N GLY A 51 -5.17 16.09 8.29
CA GLY A 51 -3.97 16.64 7.64
C GLY A 51 -2.70 16.07 8.28
N GLY A 52 -1.62 15.91 7.50
CA GLY A 52 -0.37 15.28 7.98
C GLY A 52 0.16 15.85 9.29
N ASP A 53 0.10 17.18 9.45
CA ASP A 53 0.54 17.88 10.66
C ASP A 53 -0.35 17.59 11.90
N GLU A 54 -1.60 17.21 11.70
CA GLU A 54 -2.56 16.87 12.76
C GLU A 54 -2.50 15.37 13.10
N LEU A 55 -2.18 14.52 12.11
CA LEU A 55 -1.87 13.11 12.31
C LEU A 55 -0.63 12.94 13.21
N ASP A 56 0.44 13.68 12.92
CA ASP A 56 1.67 13.62 13.72
C ASP A 56 1.43 14.05 15.18
N LYS A 57 0.54 15.02 15.42
CA LYS A 57 0.13 15.40 16.79
C LYS A 57 -0.68 14.31 17.48
N LEU A 58 -1.60 13.64 16.78
CA LEU A 58 -2.40 12.52 17.32
C LEU A 58 -1.55 11.27 17.63
N LEU A 59 -0.47 11.08 16.88
CA LEU A 59 0.52 10.02 17.09
C LEU A 59 1.51 10.39 18.21
N ALA A 60 1.95 11.65 18.30
CA ALA A 60 2.85 12.15 19.34
C ALA A 60 2.18 12.32 20.72
N GLY A 61 0.87 12.52 20.76
CA GLY A 61 0.10 12.81 21.98
C GLY A 61 -0.18 11.64 22.94
N LYS A 62 0.62 10.55 22.92
CA LYS A 62 0.44 9.43 23.86
C LYS A 62 1.69 9.21 24.70
N ARG A 63 1.84 10.05 25.74
CA ARG A 63 2.40 9.67 27.04
C ARG A 63 1.35 9.91 28.10
#